data_AF-A0A321L873-F1
#
_entry.id   AF-A0A321L873-F1
#
_cell.length_a   1.000
_cell.length_b   1.000
_cell.length_c   1.000
_cell.angle_alpha   90.00
_cell.angle_beta   90.00
_cell.angle_gamma   90.00
#
_symmetry.space_group_name_H-M   'P 1'
#
loop_
_entity.id
_entity.type
_entity.pdbx_description
1 polymer ?
#
loop_
_entity_poly.entity_id
_entity_poly.type
_entity_poly.pdbx_seq_one_letter_code
_entity_poly.pdbx_strand_id
1 'polypeptide(L)'
;MQQSQNGRRVLPVLTNSINKSPGSDLPPEITSRRWMYSQMTRAVLKKIVRAPFSIHTWAALRRTLMSNFLPENLSYRYKAYQRGECNRCGLCCKIQFQCPFFVDEGPYNTHCSVYTTPHAPSACLKFPLDPLDLKLLQREVGNACTFYYEGAPQKLSILEFARLYTEGIRQQFAKRKLKEITEAD
;
A
#
# COMPACT_ATOMS: atom_id res chain seq x y z
N MET A 1 18.25 38.38 -16.96
CA MET A 1 18.88 37.09 -16.62
C MET A 1 17.81 36.01 -16.61
N GLN A 2 17.74 35.22 -17.69
CA GLN A 2 16.80 34.10 -17.82
C GLN A 2 17.42 32.85 -17.18
N GLN A 3 16.81 32.33 -16.13
CA GLN A 3 17.18 31.02 -15.58
C GLN A 3 16.37 29.92 -16.26
N SER A 4 17.12 29.07 -16.95
CA SER A 4 16.71 27.84 -17.61
C SER A 4 16.10 26.84 -16.61
N GLN A 5 14.79 26.60 -16.70
CA GLN A 5 14.10 25.54 -15.95
C GLN A 5 14.33 24.19 -16.64
N ASN A 6 15.20 23.38 -16.04
CA ASN A 6 15.46 22.01 -16.46
C ASN A 6 14.24 21.14 -16.08
N GLY A 7 13.52 20.64 -17.08
CA GLY A 7 12.24 19.96 -16.94
C GLY A 7 12.32 18.59 -16.27
N ARG A 8 11.90 18.50 -15.00
CA ARG A 8 11.29 17.28 -14.46
C ARG A 8 9.79 17.38 -14.70
N ARG A 9 9.23 16.48 -15.53
CA ARG A 9 7.77 16.30 -15.65
C ARG A 9 7.25 15.72 -14.34
N VAL A 10 6.96 16.59 -13.38
CA VAL A 10 6.11 16.25 -12.23
C VAL A 10 4.68 16.23 -12.78
N LEU A 11 3.96 15.14 -12.58
CA LEU A 11 2.52 15.11 -12.90
C LEU A 11 1.85 16.25 -12.10
N PRO A 12 0.92 17.02 -12.67
CA PRO A 12 0.23 18.07 -11.92
C PRO A 12 -0.61 17.41 -10.82
N VAL A 13 -0.02 17.27 -9.63
CA VAL A 13 -0.70 16.83 -8.41
C VAL A 13 -1.34 18.09 -7.83
N LEU A 14 -2.65 18.19 -8.04
CA LEU A 14 -3.48 19.23 -7.47
C LEU A 14 -3.28 19.27 -5.95
N THR A 15 -2.90 20.44 -5.46
CA THR A 15 -2.74 20.79 -4.04
C THR A 15 -3.94 20.35 -3.23
N ASN A 16 -3.71 19.46 -2.26
CA ASN A 16 -4.74 18.95 -1.36
C ASN A 16 -4.93 19.87 -0.13
N SER A 17 -5.86 20.84 -0.16
CA SER A 17 -6.42 21.50 1.03
C SER A 17 -7.60 20.72 1.63
N ILE A 18 -7.43 20.26 2.87
CA ILE A 18 -8.37 19.42 3.63
C ILE A 18 -9.72 20.14 3.84
N ASN A 19 -10.81 19.58 3.31
CA ASN A 19 -12.16 19.90 3.77
C ASN A 19 -12.93 18.60 4.04
N LYS A 20 -13.33 18.39 5.30
CA LYS A 20 -13.89 17.13 5.80
C LYS A 20 -15.41 17.15 5.60
N SER A 21 -15.91 16.48 4.57
CA SER A 21 -17.35 16.26 4.40
C SER A 21 -17.82 15.06 5.25
N PRO A 22 -19.00 15.12 5.91
CA PRO A 22 -19.50 14.01 6.72
C PRO A 22 -20.20 13.00 5.81
N GLY A 23 -19.51 11.90 5.48
CA GLY A 23 -20.07 10.78 4.72
C GLY A 23 -20.45 9.62 5.64
N SER A 24 -21.71 9.20 5.57
CA SER A 24 -22.38 8.06 6.22
C SER A 24 -21.50 6.87 6.66
N ASP A 25 -21.73 6.40 7.89
CA ASP A 25 -20.98 5.33 8.58
C ASP A 25 -21.17 3.89 8.04
N LEU A 26 -21.92 3.70 6.95
CA LEU A 26 -22.15 2.38 6.37
C LEU A 26 -21.11 2.06 5.28
N PRO A 27 -20.37 0.95 5.39
CA PRO A 27 -19.42 0.55 4.35
C PRO A 27 -20.18 0.30 3.03
N PRO A 28 -19.63 0.71 1.88
CA PRO A 28 -20.28 0.51 0.59
C PRO A 28 -20.55 -0.98 0.36
N GLU A 29 -21.80 -1.33 0.06
CA GLU A 29 -22.22 -2.71 -0.16
C GLU A 29 -21.63 -3.25 -1.48
N ILE A 30 -20.91 -4.36 -1.42
CA ILE A 30 -20.27 -4.96 -2.59
C ILE A 30 -21.34 -5.76 -3.35
N THR A 31 -21.87 -5.17 -4.42
CA THR A 31 -22.99 -5.71 -5.21
C THR A 31 -22.71 -7.10 -5.82
N SER A 32 -21.45 -7.45 -6.10
CA SER A 32 -21.07 -8.78 -6.62
C SER A 32 -19.65 -9.20 -6.23
N ARG A 33 -19.54 -10.21 -5.34
CA ARG A 33 -18.24 -10.80 -4.93
C ARG A 33 -17.45 -11.36 -6.11
N ARG A 34 -18.11 -12.02 -7.08
CA ARG A 34 -17.46 -12.60 -8.26
C ARG A 34 -16.83 -11.51 -9.13
N TRP A 35 -17.55 -10.42 -9.36
CA TRP A 35 -17.03 -9.28 -10.11
C TRP A 35 -15.84 -8.66 -9.40
N MET A 36 -15.94 -8.43 -8.08
CA MET A 36 -14.84 -7.87 -7.28
C MET A 36 -13.57 -8.74 -7.39
N TYR A 37 -13.66 -10.04 -7.12
CA TYR A 37 -12.48 -10.91 -7.22
C TYR A 37 -11.93 -10.99 -8.65
N SER A 38 -12.78 -10.95 -9.67
CA SER A 38 -12.34 -10.83 -11.07
C SER A 38 -11.53 -9.54 -11.31
N GLN A 39 -12.01 -8.40 -10.79
CA GLN A 39 -11.29 -7.13 -10.88
C GLN A 39 -9.95 -7.16 -10.12
N MET A 40 -9.91 -7.78 -8.93
CA MET A 40 -8.66 -7.98 -8.18
C MET A 40 -7.66 -8.83 -8.97
N THR A 41 -8.11 -9.95 -9.53
CA THR A 41 -7.27 -10.83 -10.36
C THR A 41 -6.74 -10.10 -11.58
N ARG A 42 -7.58 -9.33 -12.29
CA ARG A 42 -7.17 -8.51 -13.42
C ARG A 42 -6.14 -7.45 -13.02
N ALA A 43 -6.30 -6.81 -11.86
CA ALA A 43 -5.35 -5.84 -11.34
C ALA A 43 -3.99 -6.49 -11.02
N VAL A 44 -3.98 -7.67 -10.40
CA VAL A 44 -2.73 -8.42 -10.13
C VAL A 44 -2.08 -8.88 -11.43
N LEU A 45 -2.84 -9.39 -12.39
CA LEU A 45 -2.32 -9.81 -13.69
C LEU A 45 -1.68 -8.63 -14.45
N LYS A 46 -2.34 -7.46 -14.46
CA LYS A 46 -1.76 -6.23 -15.03
C LYS A 46 -0.45 -5.85 -14.34
N LYS A 47 -0.35 -6.02 -13.01
CA LYS A 47 0.90 -5.79 -12.27
C LYS A 47 2.00 -6.73 -12.76
N ILE A 48 1.72 -8.02 -12.90
CA ILE A 48 2.69 -9.03 -13.35
C ILE A 48 3.19 -8.71 -14.76
N VAL A 49 2.28 -8.47 -15.72
CA VAL A 49 2.63 -8.23 -17.12
C VAL A 49 3.44 -6.95 -17.31
N ARG A 50 3.11 -5.88 -16.57
CA ARG A 50 3.76 -4.57 -16.73
C ARG A 50 4.97 -4.35 -15.80
N ALA A 51 5.17 -5.21 -14.81
CA ALA A 51 6.26 -5.08 -13.84
C ALA A 51 7.67 -5.01 -14.47
N PRO A 52 8.02 -5.81 -15.50
CA PRO A 52 9.34 -5.72 -16.13
C PRO A 52 9.62 -4.39 -16.84
N PHE A 53 8.58 -3.62 -17.16
CA PHE A 53 8.66 -2.42 -18.01
C PHE A 53 8.38 -1.12 -17.25
N SER A 54 7.97 -1.19 -15.99
CA SER A 54 7.60 -0.01 -15.20
C SER A 54 8.02 -0.15 -13.75
N ILE A 55 8.85 0.78 -13.28
CA ILE A 55 9.31 0.84 -11.88
C ILE A 55 8.13 0.95 -10.90
N HIS A 56 7.08 1.70 -11.25
CA HIS A 56 5.90 1.86 -10.40
C HIS A 56 5.09 0.58 -10.31
N THR A 57 4.97 -0.14 -11.43
CA THR A 57 4.27 -1.42 -11.45
C THR A 57 5.09 -2.50 -10.72
N TRP A 58 6.41 -2.53 -10.91
CA TRP A 58 7.29 -3.39 -10.12
C TRP A 58 7.15 -3.13 -8.62
N ALA A 59 7.21 -1.86 -8.19
CA ALA A 59 7.03 -1.49 -6.79
C ALA A 59 5.66 -1.90 -6.25
N ALA A 60 4.60 -1.75 -7.05
CA ALA A 60 3.26 -2.21 -6.70
C ALA A 60 3.15 -3.72 -6.54
N LEU A 61 3.75 -4.47 -7.46
CA LEU A 61 3.80 -5.92 -7.41
C LEU A 61 4.59 -6.38 -6.18
N ARG A 62 5.78 -5.81 -5.97
CA ARG A 62 6.64 -6.06 -4.81
C ARG A 62 5.86 -5.88 -3.50
N ARG A 63 5.18 -4.74 -3.34
CA ARG A 63 4.31 -4.51 -2.16
C ARG A 63 3.21 -5.54 -2.01
N THR A 64 2.59 -5.93 -3.12
CA THR A 64 1.53 -6.95 -3.14
C THR A 64 2.05 -8.31 -2.69
N LEU A 65 3.26 -8.67 -3.10
CA LEU A 65 3.89 -9.93 -2.65
C LEU A 65 4.29 -9.83 -1.18
N MET A 66 5.01 -8.77 -0.79
CA MET A 66 5.48 -8.61 0.59
C MET A 66 4.33 -8.51 1.59
N SER A 67 3.23 -7.81 1.28
CA SER A 67 2.12 -7.67 2.23
C SER A 67 1.41 -8.99 2.54
N ASN A 68 1.46 -9.94 1.60
CA ASN A 68 0.80 -11.24 1.69
C ASN A 68 1.73 -12.35 2.21
N PHE A 69 3.01 -12.34 1.84
CA PHE A 69 3.93 -13.43 2.16
C PHE A 69 4.89 -13.13 3.31
N LEU A 70 5.14 -11.87 3.63
CA LEU A 70 6.10 -11.51 4.66
C LEU A 70 5.49 -11.72 6.06
N PRO A 71 6.20 -12.36 7.00
CA PRO A 71 5.69 -12.55 8.35
C PRO A 71 5.54 -11.22 9.09
N GLU A 72 4.68 -11.20 10.11
CA GLU A 72 4.26 -9.96 10.79
C GLU A 72 5.43 -9.16 11.37
N ASN A 73 6.42 -9.86 11.96
CA ASN A 73 7.63 -9.26 12.51
C ASN A 73 8.43 -8.48 11.47
N LEU A 74 8.47 -8.94 10.21
CA LEU A 74 9.11 -8.23 9.11
C LEU A 74 8.19 -7.16 8.51
N SER A 75 6.88 -7.42 8.36
CA SER A 75 5.96 -6.46 7.74
C SER A 75 5.76 -5.19 8.59
N TYR A 76 5.85 -5.30 9.92
CA TYR A 76 5.67 -4.18 10.84
C TYR A 76 6.98 -3.58 11.37
N ARG A 77 8.14 -4.07 10.93
CA ARG A 77 9.45 -3.63 11.47
C ARG A 77 9.70 -2.12 11.37
N TYR A 78 9.16 -1.48 10.33
CA TYR A 78 9.33 -0.04 10.12
C TYR A 78 8.21 0.80 10.76
N LYS A 79 7.22 0.16 11.39
CA LYS A 79 6.05 0.85 11.94
C LYS A 79 6.42 1.85 13.03
N ALA A 80 7.44 1.54 13.83
CA ALA A 80 7.95 2.44 14.88
C ALA A 80 8.49 3.78 14.33
N TYR A 81 9.03 3.77 13.12
CA TYR A 81 9.58 4.95 12.43
C TYR A 81 8.53 5.69 11.61
N GLN A 82 7.41 5.02 11.30
CA GLN A 82 6.36 5.56 10.45
C GLN A 82 5.53 6.60 11.21
N ARG A 83 5.22 7.70 10.53
CA ARG A 83 4.31 8.75 10.98
C ARG A 83 3.30 9.11 9.90
N GLY A 84 2.26 9.82 10.32
CA GLY A 84 1.11 10.12 9.48
C GLY A 84 0.18 8.91 9.31
N GLU A 85 -0.92 9.15 8.59
CA GLU A 85 -1.98 8.16 8.37
C GLU A 85 -2.48 8.18 6.93
N CYS A 86 -3.08 7.08 6.47
CA CYS A 86 -3.63 7.00 5.12
C CYS A 86 -4.91 7.86 5.05
N ASN A 87 -4.83 8.98 4.34
CA ASN A 87 -5.98 9.86 4.07
C ASN A 87 -6.78 9.48 2.80
N ARG A 88 -6.53 8.29 2.24
CA ARG A 88 -7.23 7.76 1.05
C ARG A 88 -7.16 8.65 -0.20
N CYS A 89 -6.12 9.50 -0.32
CA CYS A 89 -5.90 10.39 -1.47
C CYS A 89 -5.72 9.71 -2.85
N GLY A 90 -5.59 8.38 -2.88
CA GLY A 90 -5.46 7.63 -4.13
C GLY A 90 -4.13 7.76 -4.87
N LEU A 91 -3.16 8.54 -4.38
CA LEU A 91 -1.86 8.75 -5.07
C LEU A 91 -1.13 7.43 -5.35
N CYS A 92 -1.10 6.53 -4.36
CA CYS A 92 -0.49 5.22 -4.51
C CYS A 92 -1.26 4.29 -5.47
N CYS A 93 -2.54 4.54 -5.75
CA CYS A 93 -3.30 3.84 -6.77
C CYS A 93 -3.03 4.44 -8.16
N LYS A 94 -3.13 5.77 -8.29
CA LYS A 94 -2.98 6.52 -9.56
C LYS A 94 -1.64 6.27 -10.26
N ILE A 95 -0.55 6.13 -9.50
CA ILE A 95 0.80 5.93 -10.06
C ILE A 95 1.02 4.51 -10.62
N GLN A 96 0.28 3.50 -10.15
CA GLN A 96 0.50 2.11 -10.56
C GLN A 96 -0.22 1.80 -11.88
N PHE A 97 -1.53 2.02 -11.86
CA PHE A 97 -2.53 1.80 -12.91
C PHE A 97 -3.86 2.33 -12.37
N GLN A 98 -4.81 2.69 -13.23
CA GLN A 98 -6.18 2.99 -12.77
C GLN A 98 -6.77 1.76 -12.07
N CYS A 99 -6.75 1.77 -10.74
CA CYS A 99 -7.27 0.69 -9.90
C CYS A 99 -8.78 0.60 -10.09
N PRO A 100 -9.36 -0.60 -10.32
CA PRO A 100 -10.80 -0.73 -10.57
C PRO A 100 -11.68 -0.38 -9.36
N PHE A 101 -11.10 -0.30 -8.16
CA PHE A 101 -11.79 0.08 -6.93
C PHE A 101 -11.57 1.54 -6.53
N PHE A 102 -10.71 2.25 -7.26
CA PHE A 102 -10.45 3.65 -6.99
C PHE A 102 -11.51 4.50 -7.68
N VAL A 103 -12.19 5.32 -6.90
CA VAL A 103 -13.21 6.25 -7.36
C VAL A 103 -12.66 7.67 -7.19
N ASP A 104 -12.71 8.44 -8.26
CA ASP A 104 -12.23 9.82 -8.33
C ASP A 104 -13.38 10.73 -8.75
N GLU A 105 -14.04 11.36 -7.78
CA GLU A 105 -15.17 12.27 -8.00
C GLU A 105 -14.72 13.75 -8.00
N GLY A 106 -13.41 13.99 -8.14
CA GLY A 106 -12.84 15.32 -8.22
C GLY A 106 -11.92 15.69 -7.04
N PRO A 107 -11.52 16.97 -6.95
CA PRO A 107 -10.65 17.44 -5.88
C PRO A 107 -11.28 17.11 -4.53
N TYR A 108 -10.53 16.46 -3.65
CA TYR A 108 -10.95 16.09 -2.28
C TYR A 108 -11.97 14.97 -2.15
N ASN A 109 -12.52 14.45 -3.25
CA ASN A 109 -13.53 13.41 -3.22
C ASN A 109 -13.04 12.13 -3.90
N THR A 110 -11.90 11.63 -3.43
CA THR A 110 -11.36 10.34 -3.87
C THR A 110 -11.57 9.30 -2.78
N HIS A 111 -12.08 8.13 -3.16
CA HIS A 111 -12.25 7.03 -2.20
C HIS A 111 -11.97 5.68 -2.86
N CYS A 112 -11.89 4.64 -2.03
CA CYS A 112 -11.72 3.27 -2.50
C CYS A 112 -12.92 2.45 -2.03
N SER A 113 -13.63 1.84 -2.98
CA SER A 113 -14.89 1.12 -2.75
C SER A 113 -14.73 -0.14 -1.89
N VAL A 114 -13.51 -0.63 -1.70
CA VAL A 114 -13.23 -1.84 -0.90
C VAL A 114 -12.36 -1.58 0.33
N TYR A 115 -11.94 -0.34 0.60
CA TYR A 115 -10.92 -0.08 1.63
C TYR A 115 -11.38 -0.35 3.06
N THR A 116 -12.66 -0.12 3.36
CA THR A 116 -13.27 -0.37 4.67
C THR A 116 -13.91 -1.76 4.77
N THR A 117 -13.79 -2.59 3.74
CA THR A 117 -14.38 -3.93 3.72
C THR A 117 -13.34 -4.99 4.08
N PRO A 118 -13.75 -6.21 4.48
CA PRO A 118 -12.84 -7.33 4.71
C PRO A 118 -12.02 -7.74 3.48
N HIS A 119 -12.36 -7.22 2.30
CA HIS A 119 -11.72 -7.53 1.03
C HIS A 119 -10.65 -6.50 0.62
N ALA A 120 -10.39 -5.49 1.46
CA ALA A 120 -9.34 -4.53 1.22
C ALA A 120 -7.99 -5.24 0.97
N PRO A 121 -7.27 -4.93 -0.13
CA PRO A 121 -5.99 -5.56 -0.40
C PRO A 121 -4.98 -5.28 0.72
N SER A 122 -4.30 -6.34 1.20
CA SER A 122 -3.29 -6.23 2.26
C SER A 122 -2.19 -5.20 1.95
N ALA A 123 -1.81 -5.07 0.68
CA ALA A 123 -0.83 -4.08 0.22
C ALA A 123 -1.30 -2.63 0.36
N CYS A 124 -2.60 -2.38 0.34
CA CYS A 124 -3.16 -1.06 0.58
C CYS A 124 -3.22 -0.78 2.08
N LEU A 125 -3.66 -1.75 2.89
CA LEU A 125 -3.79 -1.61 4.34
C LEU A 125 -2.45 -1.43 5.05
N LYS A 126 -1.41 -2.13 4.59
CA LYS A 126 -0.06 -2.11 5.18
C LYS A 126 0.85 -1.04 4.57
N PHE A 127 0.34 -0.18 3.69
CA PHE A 127 1.16 0.85 3.05
C PHE A 127 1.53 1.99 4.03
N PRO A 128 2.76 2.53 3.95
CA PRO A 128 3.96 1.98 3.32
C PRO A 128 4.53 0.78 4.11
N LEU A 129 4.90 -0.29 3.40
CA LEU A 129 5.47 -1.50 4.01
C LEU A 129 7.00 -1.36 4.19
N ASP A 130 7.64 -0.61 3.30
CA ASP A 130 9.07 -0.36 3.26
C ASP A 130 9.33 1.13 2.95
N PRO A 131 10.35 1.77 3.55
CA PRO A 131 10.76 3.13 3.19
C PRO A 131 10.93 3.37 1.69
N LEU A 132 11.34 2.35 0.92
CA LEU A 132 11.44 2.44 -0.54
C LEU A 132 10.09 2.72 -1.20
N ASP A 133 8.99 2.18 -0.67
CA ASP A 133 7.65 2.36 -1.23
C ASP A 133 7.22 3.82 -1.19
N LEU A 134 7.46 4.48 -0.06
CA LEU A 134 7.18 5.89 0.13
C LEU A 134 8.13 6.76 -0.69
N LYS A 135 9.42 6.43 -0.74
CA LYS A 135 10.41 7.15 -1.55
C LYS A 135 10.04 7.16 -3.03
N LEU A 136 9.61 6.02 -3.58
CA LEU A 136 9.18 5.92 -4.97
C LEU A 136 7.88 6.68 -5.23
N LEU A 137 6.97 6.72 -4.25
CA LEU A 137 5.77 7.54 -4.33
C LEU A 137 6.13 9.03 -4.37
N GLN A 138 6.90 9.49 -3.39
CA GLN A 138 7.27 10.90 -3.23
C GLN A 138 8.10 11.43 -4.40
N ARG A 139 8.85 10.55 -5.09
CA ARG A 139 9.53 10.91 -6.34
C ARG A 139 8.56 11.45 -7.40
N GLU A 140 7.36 10.88 -7.50
CA GLU A 140 6.38 11.23 -8.54
C GLU A 140 5.41 12.33 -8.10
N VAL A 141 5.00 12.32 -6.84
CA VAL A 141 3.94 13.21 -6.31
C VAL A 141 4.45 14.22 -5.28
N GLY A 142 5.75 14.30 -5.08
CA GLY A 142 6.35 15.10 -4.02
C GLY A 142 5.87 14.67 -2.63
N ASN A 143 5.74 15.63 -1.73
CA ASN A 143 5.32 15.39 -0.34
C ASN A 143 3.79 15.44 -0.16
N ALA A 144 3.01 15.16 -1.21
CA ALA A 144 1.55 15.16 -1.15
C ALA A 144 0.96 14.00 -0.32
N CYS A 145 1.73 12.92 -0.13
CA CYS A 145 1.34 11.83 0.76
C CYS A 145 1.67 12.20 2.21
N THR A 146 0.71 11.98 3.11
CA THR A 146 0.78 12.25 4.55
C THR A 146 1.78 11.36 5.30
N PHE A 147 2.16 10.22 4.74
CA PHE A 147 3.14 9.34 5.36
C PHE A 147 4.55 9.93 5.29
N TYR A 148 5.30 9.78 6.37
CA TYR A 148 6.74 10.05 6.43
C TYR A 148 7.42 9.10 7.44
N TYR A 149 8.75 9.00 7.35
CA TYR A 149 9.56 8.24 8.30
C TYR A 149 10.42 9.20 9.10
N GLU A 150 10.40 9.08 10.42
CA GLU A 150 11.30 9.77 11.33
C GLU A 150 12.52 8.90 11.64
N GLY A 151 13.69 9.54 11.77
CA GLY A 151 14.95 8.85 12.05
C GLY A 151 15.51 8.09 10.85
N ALA A 152 16.49 7.22 11.13
CA ALA A 152 17.14 6.40 10.12
C ALA A 152 16.71 4.93 10.28
N PRO A 153 15.70 4.44 9.53
CA PRO A 153 15.31 3.04 9.59
C PRO A 153 16.50 2.16 9.22
N GLN A 154 16.95 1.33 10.17
CA GLN A 154 18.11 0.46 9.99
C GLN A 154 17.86 -0.50 8.83
N LYS A 155 18.80 -0.63 7.89
CA LYS A 155 18.71 -1.62 6.81
C LYS A 155 19.11 -2.99 7.35
N LEU A 156 18.37 -4.03 6.99
CA LEU A 156 18.75 -5.40 7.31
C LEU A 156 19.82 -5.87 6.34
N SER A 157 20.81 -6.57 6.86
CA SER A 157 21.63 -7.48 6.06
C SER A 157 20.80 -8.68 5.58
N ILE A 158 21.29 -9.37 4.56
CA ILE A 158 20.62 -10.57 4.00
C ILE A 158 20.49 -11.66 5.08
N LEU A 159 21.51 -11.82 5.94
CA LEU A 159 21.51 -12.81 7.02
C LEU A 159 20.48 -12.48 8.09
N GLU A 160 20.41 -11.23 8.54
CA GLU A 160 19.41 -10.80 9.52
C GLU A 160 17.99 -10.92 8.96
N PHE A 161 17.80 -10.59 7.67
CA PHE A 161 16.52 -10.77 7.01
C PHE A 161 16.09 -12.24 7.01
N ALA A 162 16.99 -13.15 6.61
CA ALA A 162 16.72 -14.59 6.59
C ALA A 162 16.38 -15.12 7.99
N ARG A 163 17.13 -14.69 9.02
CA ARG A 163 16.87 -15.04 10.41
C ARG A 163 15.50 -14.56 10.89
N LEU A 164 15.17 -13.29 10.68
CA LEU A 164 13.86 -12.75 11.07
C LEU A 164 12.72 -13.43 10.32
N TYR A 165 12.94 -13.78 9.05
CA TYR A 165 11.95 -14.51 8.26
C TYR A 165 11.66 -15.89 8.88
N THR A 166 12.69 -16.69 9.17
CA THR A 166 12.51 -18.03 9.74
C THR A 166 11.89 -17.97 11.15
N GLU A 167 12.30 -17.02 11.98
CA GLU A 167 11.68 -16.76 13.29
C GLU A 167 10.18 -16.42 13.16
N GLY A 168 9.84 -15.54 12.21
CA GLY A 168 8.46 -15.14 11.94
C GLY A 168 7.58 -16.31 11.47
N ILE A 169 8.11 -17.14 10.57
CA ILE A 169 7.43 -18.36 10.12
C ILE A 169 7.21 -19.34 11.29
N ARG A 170 8.23 -19.58 12.12
CA ARG A 170 8.12 -20.44 13.30
C ARG A 170 7.04 -19.94 14.27
N GLN A 171 6.98 -18.63 14.52
CA GLN A 171 5.95 -18.02 15.36
C GLN A 171 4.54 -18.20 14.78
N GLN A 172 4.37 -18.08 13.46
CA GLN A 172 3.08 -18.32 12.81
C GLN A 172 2.60 -19.77 12.97
N PHE A 173 3.50 -20.74 12.79
CA PHE A 173 3.17 -22.14 13.03
C PHE A 173 2.81 -22.40 14.51
N ALA A 174 3.56 -21.82 15.44
CA ALA A 174 3.24 -21.93 16.87
C ALA A 174 1.86 -21.33 17.20
N LYS A 175 1.52 -20.15 16.68
CA LYS A 175 0.20 -19.52 16.85
C LYS A 175 -0.93 -20.40 16.29
N ARG A 176 -0.73 -21.02 15.11
CA ARG A 176 -1.73 -21.93 14.52
C ARG A 176 -1.95 -23.16 15.38
N LYS A 177 -0.87 -23.80 15.85
CA LYS A 177 -0.97 -24.95 16.74
C LYS A 177 -1.68 -24.62 18.06
N LEU A 178 -1.38 -23.47 18.66
CA LEU A 178 -2.08 -23.01 19.87
C LEU A 178 -3.58 -22.80 19.61
N LYS A 179 -3.92 -22.18 18.48
CA LYS A 179 -5.32 -21.96 18.08
C LYS A 179 -6.08 -23.28 17.90
N GLU A 180 -5.47 -24.27 17.24
CA GLU A 180 -6.05 -25.60 17.06
C GLU A 180 -6.30 -26.30 18.40
N ILE A 181 -5.41 -26.15 19.38
CA ILE A 181 -5.60 -26.70 20.73
C ILE A 181 -6.77 -26.01 21.44
N THR A 182 -6.83 -24.67 21.40
CA THR A 182 -7.92 -23.92 22.06
C THR A 182 -9.29 -24.10 21.43
N GLU A 183 -9.37 -24.50 20.15
CA GLU A 183 -10.64 -24.78 19.47
C GLU A 183 -11.08 -26.25 19.64
N ALA A 184 -10.19 -27.11 20.16
CA ALA A 184 -10.46 -28.52 20.43
C ALA A 184 -10.97 -28.79 21.86
N ASP A 185 -10.81 -27.82 22.77
CA ASP A 185 -11.33 -27.81 24.15
C ASP A 185 -12.71 -27.12 24.22
#